data_AF-A0A6N2TKF8-F1
#
_entry.id   AF-A0A6N2TKF8-F1
#
_cell.length_a   1.000
_cell.length_b   1.000
_cell.length_c   1.000
_cell.angle_alpha   90.00
_cell.angle_beta   90.00
_cell.angle_gamma   90.00
#
_symmetry.space_group_name_H-M   'P 1'
#
loop_
_entity.id
_entity.type
_entity.pdbx_description
1 polymer ?
#
loop_
_entity_poly.entity_id
_entity_poly.type
_entity_poly.pdbx_seq_one_letter_code
_entity_poly.pdbx_strand_id
1 'polypeptide(L)'
;MLNCRQTTEKKKDKENKTMKNRMMKTVCVSVCAAILLMSEQAALAEVSAAWETETKNLNPVETPGGMADFKRGDASITIRGNSGQPLRGKKFHVYQIFHAENAAGGESIQYTLNPNYEKPVKKVVGEAIGKDAEQVTEYEVIDHIQSLNQNQVEGANEEQPLEGSYSSYRYFVEKLRDQIAKDQVEPDVVRVTETRKDNSIVIGGLDYGYYVTDEVSNVDGTHASSSLCIVTTANPDTDMNVKSDYPSVTKKIQEDDYKEMIGNDGWNDIADYEIGQTVPYKYESRVPNINGYDTYYYAWHDCMDEALTFHEDSVAITIYETSGSQSKYYTLRKDEFQVSTNLGDDETFRVAINDLKAIVDREFDRKNEVDENVYGQKVVLTYEATLNEKAAQDTGRPGFENDVRLEFSNNPDSNGEGSTGYTPWDTVVCFTYKLNGLKTNNHGAKLEGAKFRLYSDKDLKNEVYIKKIEDGYCVINRDFSGNSVPEEAVEMESDSNGNFIIFGLDSGTYYLKETSAPTGYRPLLDPIVLKLKAVFTEERNSYIKGEGGTDKILQKLEANVYMKEFLNGDFEERNIELVTDSESGSANLNVINTVGKKLPVTGSSAMLLLVGAGSLLLSGFTVCLHRKYGGQKK
;
A
#
# COMPACT_ATOMS: atom_id res chain seq x y z
N MET A 1 17.03 -63.66 -100.61
CA MET A 1 16.27 -62.43 -100.94
C MET A 1 14.85 -62.58 -100.44
N LEU A 2 14.38 -61.57 -99.72
CA LEU A 2 13.00 -61.24 -99.36
C LEU A 2 12.13 -62.31 -98.68
N ASN A 3 12.03 -62.18 -97.36
CA ASN A 3 10.87 -62.61 -96.57
C ASN A 3 9.70 -61.68 -96.87
N CYS A 4 8.57 -62.23 -97.32
CA CYS A 4 7.31 -61.52 -97.47
C CYS A 4 6.18 -62.38 -96.90
N ARG A 5 5.34 -61.72 -96.10
CA ARG A 5 3.95 -62.07 -95.74
C ARG A 5 3.75 -63.32 -94.88
N GLN A 6 3.31 -63.09 -93.64
CA GLN A 6 1.87 -63.23 -93.35
C GLN A 6 1.50 -62.52 -92.03
N THR A 7 0.80 -61.38 -92.18
CA THR A 7 -0.38 -61.06 -91.36
C THR A 7 -1.30 -62.30 -91.41
N THR A 8 -1.84 -62.84 -90.33
CA THR A 8 -3.06 -62.33 -89.69
C THR A 8 -3.35 -63.17 -88.42
N GLU A 9 -2.70 -62.87 -87.29
CA GLU A 9 -3.08 -63.48 -85.99
C GLU A 9 -2.83 -62.56 -84.79
N LYS A 10 -2.81 -61.23 -85.03
CA LYS A 10 -2.59 -60.21 -83.99
C LYS A 10 -3.57 -59.05 -84.07
N LYS A 11 -4.86 -59.36 -84.28
CA LYS A 11 -5.93 -58.34 -84.26
C LYS A 11 -7.06 -58.57 -83.26
N LYS A 12 -6.97 -59.60 -82.39
CA LYS A 12 -7.90 -59.78 -81.26
C LYS A 12 -7.28 -59.62 -79.86
N ASP A 13 -5.97 -59.45 -79.78
CA ASP A 13 -5.24 -59.36 -78.50
C ASP A 13 -4.72 -57.94 -78.18
N LYS A 14 -5.01 -56.97 -79.06
CA LYS A 14 -4.57 -55.57 -78.89
C LYS A 14 -5.67 -54.61 -78.43
N GLU A 15 -6.95 -54.98 -78.52
CA GLU A 15 -8.05 -54.15 -78.00
C GLU A 15 -8.33 -54.40 -76.51
N ASN A 16 -7.99 -55.58 -75.98
CA ASN A 16 -8.20 -55.88 -74.55
C ASN A 16 -7.02 -55.48 -73.63
N LYS A 17 -5.87 -55.08 -74.23
CA LYS A 17 -4.70 -54.55 -73.49
C LYS A 17 -4.66 -53.02 -73.42
N THR A 18 -5.47 -52.30 -74.21
CA THR A 18 -5.51 -50.83 -74.20
C THR A 18 -6.61 -50.26 -73.29
N MET A 19 -7.64 -51.04 -72.93
CA MET A 19 -8.62 -50.60 -71.90
C MET A 19 -8.12 -50.82 -70.46
N LYS A 20 -7.34 -51.87 -70.18
CA LYS A 20 -6.78 -52.09 -68.82
C LYS A 20 -5.68 -51.10 -68.42
N ASN A 21 -4.93 -50.54 -69.38
CA ASN A 21 -3.89 -49.54 -69.10
C ASN A 21 -4.38 -48.08 -69.15
N ARG A 22 -5.59 -47.79 -69.67
CA ARG A 22 -6.20 -46.45 -69.58
C ARG A 22 -7.02 -46.28 -68.30
N MET A 23 -7.68 -47.33 -67.79
CA MET A 23 -8.36 -47.26 -66.50
C MET A 23 -7.37 -47.22 -65.31
N MET A 24 -6.17 -47.79 -65.43
CA MET A 24 -5.16 -47.78 -64.36
C MET A 24 -4.31 -46.50 -64.30
N LYS A 25 -4.28 -45.68 -65.37
CA LYS A 25 -3.59 -44.39 -65.38
C LYS A 25 -4.48 -43.20 -64.99
N THR A 26 -5.79 -43.30 -65.11
CA THR A 26 -6.70 -42.24 -64.64
C THR A 26 -7.02 -42.37 -63.14
N VAL A 27 -6.85 -43.55 -62.54
CA VAL A 27 -7.04 -43.77 -61.08
C VAL A 27 -5.77 -43.46 -60.27
N CYS A 28 -4.56 -43.58 -60.81
CA CYS A 28 -3.34 -43.21 -60.07
C CYS A 28 -3.00 -41.71 -60.10
N VAL A 29 -3.42 -40.94 -61.11
CA VAL A 29 -3.14 -39.49 -61.16
C VAL A 29 -4.14 -38.69 -60.33
N SER A 30 -5.37 -39.19 -60.15
CA SER A 30 -6.37 -38.56 -59.27
C SER A 30 -6.16 -38.92 -57.80
N VAL A 31 -5.54 -40.07 -57.48
CA VAL A 31 -5.17 -40.42 -56.10
C VAL A 31 -3.86 -39.74 -55.65
N CYS A 32 -2.89 -39.49 -56.53
CA CYS A 32 -1.69 -38.73 -56.14
C CYS A 32 -1.92 -37.20 -56.05
N ALA A 33 -2.80 -36.62 -56.86
CA ALA A 33 -3.16 -35.20 -56.72
C ALA A 33 -4.05 -34.95 -55.50
N ALA A 34 -4.93 -35.89 -55.14
CA ALA A 34 -5.68 -35.83 -53.89
C ALA A 34 -4.78 -36.07 -52.66
N ILE A 35 -3.79 -36.96 -52.72
CA ILE A 35 -2.87 -37.19 -51.59
C ILE A 35 -1.86 -36.05 -51.42
N LEU A 36 -1.42 -35.37 -52.48
CA LEU A 36 -0.54 -34.19 -52.37
C LEU A 36 -1.28 -32.93 -51.91
N LEU A 37 -2.52 -32.69 -52.39
CA LEU A 37 -3.35 -31.59 -51.89
C LEU A 37 -3.85 -31.85 -50.47
N MET A 38 -4.15 -33.11 -50.11
CA MET A 38 -4.51 -33.47 -48.74
C MET A 38 -3.30 -33.58 -47.82
N SER A 39 -2.06 -33.78 -48.29
CA SER A 39 -0.87 -33.72 -47.43
C SER A 39 -0.37 -32.28 -47.23
N GLU A 40 -0.52 -31.39 -48.21
CA GLU A 40 -0.27 -29.95 -47.99
C GLU A 40 -1.39 -29.32 -47.17
N GLN A 41 -2.66 -29.68 -47.39
CA GLN A 41 -3.76 -29.21 -46.53
C GLN A 41 -3.80 -29.91 -45.19
N ALA A 42 -3.34 -31.16 -45.03
CA ALA A 42 -3.18 -31.78 -43.72
C ALA A 42 -1.88 -31.37 -43.03
N ALA A 43 -0.80 -31.01 -43.73
CA ALA A 43 0.38 -30.40 -43.10
C ALA A 43 0.11 -28.93 -42.75
N LEU A 44 -0.56 -28.15 -43.62
CA LEU A 44 -1.05 -26.81 -43.26
C LEU A 44 -2.17 -26.88 -42.22
N ALA A 45 -2.98 -27.95 -42.17
CA ALA A 45 -4.00 -28.12 -41.13
C ALA A 45 -3.50 -28.83 -39.87
N GLU A 46 -2.39 -29.58 -39.88
CA GLU A 46 -1.74 -30.12 -38.68
C GLU A 46 -0.78 -29.09 -38.09
N VAL A 47 -0.15 -28.27 -38.93
CA VAL A 47 0.52 -27.05 -38.47
C VAL A 47 -0.62 -26.12 -38.00
N SER A 48 -1.73 -25.93 -38.74
CA SER A 48 -2.85 -25.08 -38.25
C SER A 48 -3.59 -25.54 -37.02
N ALA A 49 -3.77 -26.85 -36.88
CA ALA A 49 -4.37 -27.45 -35.70
C ALA A 49 -3.38 -27.53 -34.53
N ALA A 50 -2.06 -27.47 -34.77
CA ALA A 50 -1.07 -27.36 -33.70
C ALA A 50 -1.03 -25.97 -33.06
N TRP A 51 -1.47 -24.91 -33.76
CA TRP A 51 -1.60 -23.57 -33.17
C TRP A 51 -2.99 -23.29 -32.55
N GLU A 52 -3.97 -24.19 -32.70
CA GLU A 52 -5.36 -23.92 -32.30
C GLU A 52 -5.72 -24.27 -30.85
N THR A 53 -4.75 -24.48 -29.96
CA THR A 53 -5.02 -24.35 -28.52
C THR A 53 -3.74 -24.06 -27.75
N GLU A 54 -3.24 -22.82 -27.82
CA GLU A 54 -2.38 -22.32 -26.76
C GLU A 54 -3.15 -22.40 -25.43
N THR A 55 -2.64 -23.20 -24.51
CA THR A 55 -3.08 -23.18 -23.11
C THR A 55 -2.78 -21.82 -22.52
N LYS A 56 -3.74 -20.88 -22.64
CA LYS A 56 -3.73 -19.64 -21.87
C LYS A 56 -3.66 -20.01 -20.39
N ASN A 57 -2.68 -19.47 -19.67
CA ASN A 57 -2.66 -19.57 -18.21
C ASN A 57 -3.75 -18.63 -17.67
N LEU A 58 -4.95 -19.19 -17.45
CA LEU A 58 -6.09 -18.45 -16.87
C LEU A 58 -5.82 -17.95 -15.45
N ASN A 59 -4.76 -18.47 -14.80
CA ASN A 59 -4.33 -18.05 -13.47
C ASN A 59 -3.07 -17.18 -13.57
N PRO A 60 -3.00 -16.06 -12.84
CA PRO A 60 -1.78 -15.26 -12.72
C PRO A 60 -0.57 -16.11 -12.31
N VAL A 61 0.56 -15.90 -12.98
CA VAL A 61 1.86 -16.48 -12.61
C VAL A 61 2.55 -15.54 -11.61
N GLU A 62 2.91 -16.04 -10.45
CA GLU A 62 3.59 -15.27 -9.40
C GLU A 62 5.12 -15.28 -9.60
N THR A 63 5.84 -14.39 -8.91
CA THR A 63 7.30 -14.22 -9.03
C THR A 63 8.09 -14.57 -7.76
N PRO A 64 7.99 -15.80 -7.19
CA PRO A 64 8.84 -16.19 -6.06
C PRO A 64 10.32 -16.05 -6.43
N GLY A 65 11.12 -15.41 -5.57
CA GLY A 65 12.52 -15.08 -5.86
C GLY A 65 12.73 -14.13 -7.05
N GLY A 66 11.68 -13.44 -7.51
CA GLY A 66 11.70 -12.56 -8.68
C GLY A 66 11.66 -13.29 -10.03
N MET A 67 11.10 -14.50 -10.11
CA MET A 67 10.98 -15.24 -11.37
C MET A 67 9.58 -15.81 -11.57
N ALA A 68 8.93 -15.44 -12.68
CA ALA A 68 7.75 -16.09 -13.23
C ALA A 68 8.17 -17.03 -14.37
N ASP A 69 7.56 -18.21 -14.47
CA ASP A 69 7.89 -19.21 -15.50
C ASP A 69 6.61 -19.74 -16.17
N PHE A 70 6.47 -19.47 -17.46
CA PHE A 70 5.34 -19.88 -18.28
C PHE A 70 5.46 -21.29 -18.88
N LYS A 71 6.66 -21.89 -18.87
CA LYS A 71 6.95 -23.26 -19.36
C LYS A 71 6.52 -23.56 -20.80
N ARG A 72 6.54 -22.55 -21.68
CA ARG A 72 6.24 -22.69 -23.11
C ARG A 72 7.50 -22.87 -23.96
N GLY A 73 8.54 -22.09 -23.68
CA GLY A 73 9.81 -22.15 -24.40
C GLY A 73 11.00 -21.72 -23.55
N ASP A 74 12.14 -21.50 -24.21
CA ASP A 74 13.42 -21.20 -23.55
C ASP A 74 13.74 -19.70 -23.47
N ALA A 75 12.86 -18.83 -23.99
CA ALA A 75 13.09 -17.39 -23.97
C ALA A 75 12.69 -16.77 -22.63
N SER A 76 13.28 -15.60 -22.35
CA SER A 76 12.94 -14.82 -21.17
C SER A 76 12.95 -13.32 -21.42
N ILE A 77 12.15 -12.61 -20.61
CA ILE A 77 12.10 -11.15 -20.54
C ILE A 77 12.54 -10.74 -19.13
N THR A 78 13.58 -9.92 -19.02
CA THR A 78 13.94 -9.29 -17.74
C THR A 78 13.33 -7.90 -17.64
N ILE A 79 12.53 -7.64 -16.60
CA ILE A 79 11.91 -6.36 -16.29
C ILE A 79 12.65 -5.75 -15.10
N ARG A 80 13.33 -4.62 -15.30
CA ARG A 80 14.05 -3.88 -14.26
C ARG A 80 13.26 -2.65 -13.83
N GLY A 81 12.96 -2.52 -12.53
CA GLY A 81 12.29 -1.35 -11.99
C GLY A 81 13.24 -0.15 -11.88
N ASN A 82 12.73 1.05 -12.16
CA ASN A 82 13.51 2.28 -12.06
C ASN A 82 13.90 2.59 -10.60
N SER A 83 14.92 3.43 -10.42
CA SER A 83 15.37 3.86 -9.09
C SER A 83 14.24 4.55 -8.32
N GLY A 84 13.82 3.97 -7.19
CA GLY A 84 12.72 4.47 -6.37
C GLY A 84 11.32 3.98 -6.78
N GLN A 85 11.21 3.04 -7.73
CA GLN A 85 9.94 2.43 -8.15
C GLN A 85 9.96 0.92 -7.87
N PRO A 86 9.47 0.45 -6.70
CA PRO A 86 9.46 -0.98 -6.39
C PRO A 86 8.54 -1.75 -7.35
N LEU A 87 8.98 -2.92 -7.81
CA LEU A 87 8.14 -3.78 -8.66
C LEU A 87 7.17 -4.66 -7.85
N ARG A 88 7.42 -4.85 -6.56
CA ARG A 88 6.61 -5.71 -5.69
C ARG A 88 5.17 -5.20 -5.60
N GLY A 89 4.20 -6.12 -5.67
CA GLY A 89 2.77 -5.81 -5.64
C GLY A 89 2.16 -5.45 -7.00
N LYS A 90 2.99 -5.16 -8.02
CA LYS A 90 2.51 -4.84 -9.37
C LYS A 90 1.97 -6.07 -10.10
N LYS A 91 1.15 -5.82 -11.11
CA LYS A 91 0.63 -6.83 -12.05
C LYS A 91 1.05 -6.44 -13.46
N PHE A 92 1.42 -7.42 -14.28
CA PHE A 92 1.72 -7.23 -15.69
C PHE A 92 0.82 -8.11 -16.56
N HIS A 93 0.29 -7.54 -17.63
CA HIS A 93 -0.28 -8.28 -18.76
C HIS A 93 0.80 -8.46 -19.82
N VAL A 94 0.92 -9.66 -20.38
CA VAL A 94 1.91 -10.01 -21.40
C VAL A 94 1.15 -10.49 -22.65
N TYR A 95 1.43 -9.87 -23.78
CA TYR A 95 0.76 -10.10 -25.07
C TYR A 95 1.80 -10.51 -26.12
N GLN A 96 1.78 -11.75 -26.60
CA GLN A 96 2.64 -12.17 -27.71
C GLN A 96 2.00 -11.77 -29.05
N ILE A 97 2.38 -10.62 -29.59
CA ILE A 97 1.80 -10.09 -30.83
C ILE A 97 2.23 -10.90 -32.05
N PHE A 98 3.50 -11.33 -32.09
CA PHE A 98 4.01 -12.21 -33.14
C PHE A 98 4.74 -13.42 -32.54
N HIS A 99 4.64 -14.54 -33.22
CA HIS A 99 5.62 -15.61 -33.13
C HIS A 99 6.85 -15.22 -33.93
N ALA A 100 8.03 -15.59 -33.44
CA ALA A 100 9.29 -15.34 -34.13
C ALA A 100 10.00 -16.67 -34.39
N GLU A 101 10.46 -16.87 -35.62
CA GLU A 101 11.28 -18.01 -36.01
C GLU A 101 12.58 -17.50 -36.65
N ASN A 102 13.70 -17.95 -36.11
CA ASN A 102 15.01 -17.61 -36.66
C ASN A 102 15.43 -18.62 -37.72
N ALA A 103 16.11 -18.13 -38.76
CA ALA A 103 16.88 -18.99 -39.65
C ALA A 103 18.01 -19.70 -38.88
N ALA A 104 18.42 -20.88 -39.34
CA ALA A 104 19.38 -21.72 -38.64
C ALA A 104 20.76 -21.06 -38.39
N GLY A 105 21.14 -20.04 -39.17
CA GLY A 105 22.35 -19.26 -38.98
C GLY A 105 22.13 -17.88 -38.31
N GLY A 106 20.90 -17.56 -37.90
CA GLY A 106 20.53 -16.27 -37.31
C GLY A 106 20.55 -15.09 -38.31
N GLU A 107 20.68 -15.38 -39.60
CA GLU A 107 20.77 -14.39 -40.68
C GLU A 107 19.43 -13.70 -40.98
N SER A 108 18.32 -14.29 -40.53
CA SER A 108 16.98 -13.79 -40.78
C SER A 108 16.03 -14.21 -39.66
N ILE A 109 15.00 -13.41 -39.47
CA ILE A 109 13.88 -13.67 -38.57
C ILE A 109 12.58 -13.55 -39.35
N GLN A 110 11.72 -14.54 -39.19
CA GLN A 110 10.35 -14.51 -39.69
C GLN A 110 9.41 -14.21 -38.52
N TYR A 111 8.58 -13.18 -38.69
CA TYR A 111 7.48 -12.90 -37.78
C TYR A 111 6.18 -13.45 -38.37
N THR A 112 5.36 -14.06 -37.52
CA THR A 112 4.02 -14.54 -37.86
C THR A 112 3.04 -14.01 -36.83
N LEU A 113 1.96 -13.36 -37.26
CA LEU A 113 1.01 -12.70 -36.37
C LEU A 113 0.29 -13.74 -35.50
N ASN A 114 0.24 -13.49 -34.20
CA ASN A 114 -0.44 -14.41 -33.29
C ASN A 114 -1.97 -14.30 -33.53
N PRO A 115 -2.67 -15.40 -33.84
CA PRO A 115 -4.10 -15.40 -34.12
C PRO A 115 -4.95 -14.79 -32.99
N ASN A 116 -4.51 -14.89 -31.73
CA ASN A 116 -5.19 -14.31 -30.57
C ASN A 116 -5.27 -12.78 -30.65
N TYR A 117 -4.27 -12.14 -31.27
CA TYR A 117 -4.15 -10.68 -31.35
C TYR A 117 -4.28 -10.14 -32.78
N GLU A 118 -4.50 -11.01 -33.77
CA GLU A 118 -4.59 -10.62 -35.19
C GLU A 118 -5.64 -9.53 -35.43
N LYS A 119 -6.86 -9.73 -34.90
CA LYS A 119 -7.97 -8.80 -35.07
C LYS A 119 -7.68 -7.39 -34.55
N PRO A 120 -7.29 -7.19 -33.27
CA PRO A 120 -6.98 -5.85 -32.78
C PRO A 120 -5.79 -5.21 -33.49
N VAL A 121 -4.75 -5.99 -33.84
CA VAL A 121 -3.58 -5.49 -34.57
C VAL A 121 -3.95 -4.98 -35.96
N LYS A 122 -4.65 -5.80 -36.77
CA LYS A 122 -5.06 -5.42 -38.12
C LYS A 122 -5.96 -4.20 -38.15
N LYS A 123 -6.80 -4.02 -37.11
CA LYS A 123 -7.64 -2.84 -37.01
C LYS A 123 -6.84 -1.56 -36.77
N VAL A 124 -5.90 -1.59 -35.81
CA VAL A 124 -5.04 -0.43 -35.53
C VAL A 124 -4.15 -0.09 -36.72
N VAL A 125 -3.55 -1.10 -37.35
CA VAL A 125 -2.74 -0.89 -38.57
C VAL A 125 -3.61 -0.39 -39.73
N GLY A 126 -4.77 -0.99 -39.94
CA GLY A 126 -5.70 -0.60 -41.01
C GLY A 126 -6.11 0.86 -40.91
N GLU A 127 -6.45 1.32 -39.71
CA GLU A 127 -6.71 2.74 -39.45
C GLU A 127 -5.49 3.62 -39.76
N ALA A 128 -4.28 3.18 -39.41
CA ALA A 128 -3.04 3.93 -39.65
C ALA A 128 -2.66 4.03 -41.14
N ILE A 129 -2.94 2.99 -41.94
CA ILE A 129 -2.60 2.94 -43.38
C ILE A 129 -3.81 3.25 -44.30
N GLY A 130 -4.96 3.59 -43.73
CA GLY A 130 -6.18 3.94 -44.48
C GLY A 130 -6.83 2.75 -45.20
N LYS A 131 -6.76 1.56 -44.62
CA LYS A 131 -7.25 0.29 -45.19
C LYS A 131 -8.21 -0.41 -44.23
N ASP A 132 -9.22 -1.09 -44.78
CA ASP A 132 -10.12 -1.89 -43.95
C ASP A 132 -9.38 -3.07 -43.30
N ALA A 133 -9.66 -3.33 -42.02
CA ALA A 133 -8.97 -4.34 -41.21
C ALA A 133 -8.98 -5.74 -41.83
N GLU A 134 -10.07 -6.12 -42.51
CA GLU A 134 -10.20 -7.43 -43.18
C GLU A 134 -9.26 -7.56 -44.39
N GLN A 135 -8.82 -6.43 -44.95
CA GLN A 135 -7.96 -6.37 -46.11
C GLN A 135 -6.48 -6.16 -45.75
N VAL A 136 -6.17 -5.86 -44.49
CA VAL A 136 -4.79 -5.71 -44.01
C VAL A 136 -4.12 -7.08 -43.99
N THR A 137 -3.02 -7.19 -44.72
CA THR A 137 -2.18 -8.39 -44.76
C THR A 137 -1.17 -8.39 -43.62
N GLU A 138 -0.68 -9.56 -43.23
CA GLU A 138 0.37 -9.68 -42.20
C GLU A 138 1.64 -8.90 -42.56
N TYR A 139 2.07 -8.93 -43.82
CA TYR A 139 3.22 -8.15 -44.28
C TYR A 139 2.99 -6.64 -44.15
N GLU A 140 1.78 -6.13 -44.43
CA GLU A 140 1.47 -4.70 -44.21
C GLU A 140 1.49 -4.33 -42.73
N VAL A 141 1.12 -5.25 -41.83
CA VAL A 141 1.29 -5.06 -40.38
C VAL A 141 2.76 -4.97 -40.03
N ILE A 142 3.57 -5.94 -40.47
CA ILE A 142 5.01 -5.99 -40.17
C ILE A 142 5.71 -4.74 -40.73
N ASP A 143 5.47 -4.38 -41.99
CA ASP A 143 6.05 -3.21 -42.66
C ASP A 143 5.66 -1.92 -41.93
N HIS A 144 4.40 -1.78 -41.53
CA HIS A 144 3.96 -0.61 -40.77
C HIS A 144 4.70 -0.51 -39.44
N ILE A 145 4.72 -1.59 -38.64
CA ILE A 145 5.38 -1.63 -37.33
C ILE A 145 6.89 -1.36 -37.49
N GLN A 146 7.54 -1.92 -38.51
CA GLN A 146 8.95 -1.65 -38.82
C GLN A 146 9.19 -0.20 -39.23
N SER A 147 8.28 0.42 -40.00
CA SER A 147 8.40 1.82 -40.42
C SER A 147 8.36 2.83 -39.26
N LEU A 148 7.82 2.42 -38.11
CA LEU A 148 7.77 3.22 -36.89
C LEU A 148 9.09 3.21 -36.11
N ASN A 149 10.00 2.30 -36.42
CA ASN A 149 11.34 2.17 -35.82
C ASN A 149 12.34 3.05 -36.59
N GLN A 150 12.99 4.00 -35.91
CA GLN A 150 13.98 4.90 -36.51
C GLN A 150 15.38 4.29 -36.56
N ASN A 151 15.61 3.19 -35.84
CA ASN A 151 16.90 2.49 -35.72
C ASN A 151 16.84 1.07 -36.30
N GLN A 152 16.29 0.88 -37.50
CA GLN A 152 16.13 -0.45 -38.11
C GLN A 152 17.47 -1.20 -38.23
N VAL A 153 17.50 -2.47 -37.81
CA VAL A 153 18.63 -3.39 -38.01
C VAL A 153 18.17 -4.66 -38.73
N GLU A 154 19.08 -5.30 -39.47
CA GLU A 154 18.81 -6.54 -40.21
C GLU A 154 19.51 -7.73 -39.53
N GLY A 155 18.80 -8.84 -39.29
CA GLY A 155 19.36 -10.08 -38.75
C GLY A 155 19.05 -10.31 -37.27
N ALA A 156 18.90 -11.59 -36.87
CA ALA A 156 18.44 -11.96 -35.52
C ALA A 156 19.50 -11.75 -34.43
N ASN A 157 20.77 -11.64 -34.81
CA ASN A 157 21.91 -11.47 -33.90
C ASN A 157 22.34 -10.01 -33.71
N GLU A 158 21.78 -9.08 -34.47
CA GLU A 158 22.12 -7.66 -34.38
C GLU A 158 21.42 -7.02 -33.18
N GLU A 159 22.15 -6.22 -32.40
CA GLU A 159 21.59 -5.49 -31.27
C GLU A 159 20.73 -4.34 -31.79
N GLN A 160 19.41 -4.45 -31.59
CA GLN A 160 18.46 -3.41 -31.94
C GLN A 160 18.61 -2.21 -30.98
N PRO A 161 19.03 -1.02 -31.46
CA PRO A 161 19.08 0.16 -30.61
C PRO A 161 17.68 0.52 -30.12
N LEU A 162 17.60 0.96 -28.85
CA LEU A 162 16.33 1.33 -28.24
C LEU A 162 15.79 2.63 -28.84
N GLU A 163 14.53 2.60 -29.28
CA GLU A 163 13.78 3.82 -29.59
C GLU A 163 13.68 4.75 -28.38
N GLY A 164 13.76 6.06 -28.61
CA GLY A 164 13.58 7.09 -27.58
C GLY A 164 12.16 7.11 -26.99
N SER A 165 12.00 7.77 -25.85
CA SER A 165 10.74 7.78 -25.06
C SER A 165 9.51 8.34 -25.80
N TYR A 166 9.70 9.03 -26.94
CA TYR A 166 8.67 9.70 -27.73
C TYR A 166 8.70 9.29 -29.22
N SER A 167 8.63 7.99 -29.52
CA SER A 167 8.59 7.47 -30.90
C SER A 167 7.16 7.28 -31.41
N SER A 168 6.93 7.45 -32.72
CA SER A 168 5.66 7.05 -33.39
C SER A 168 5.26 5.61 -33.06
N TYR A 169 6.25 4.79 -32.75
CA TYR A 169 6.13 3.43 -32.27
C TYR A 169 5.32 3.31 -30.97
N ARG A 170 5.56 4.18 -29.98
CA ARG A 170 4.84 4.17 -28.69
C ARG A 170 3.32 4.33 -28.87
N TYR A 171 2.90 5.30 -29.69
CA TYR A 171 1.48 5.56 -29.95
C TYR A 171 0.76 4.38 -30.63
N PHE A 172 1.48 3.61 -31.45
CA PHE A 172 0.95 2.37 -32.00
C PHE A 172 0.64 1.35 -30.89
N VAL A 173 1.53 1.18 -29.92
CA VAL A 173 1.33 0.26 -28.80
C VAL A 173 0.14 0.65 -27.93
N GLU A 174 -0.03 1.95 -27.64
CA GLU A 174 -1.16 2.46 -26.85
C GLU A 174 -2.50 2.17 -27.56
N LYS A 175 -2.59 2.48 -28.86
CA LYS A 175 -3.78 2.17 -29.67
C LYS A 175 -4.05 0.67 -29.73
N LEU A 176 -2.99 -0.15 -29.84
CA LEU A 176 -3.09 -1.60 -29.82
C LEU A 176 -3.65 -2.11 -28.50
N ARG A 177 -3.12 -1.64 -27.36
CA ARG A 177 -3.61 -2.00 -26.02
C ARG A 177 -5.09 -1.62 -25.86
N ASP A 178 -5.46 -0.39 -26.21
CA ASP A 178 -6.85 0.08 -26.10
C ASP A 178 -7.80 -0.77 -26.96
N GLN A 179 -7.35 -1.15 -28.15
CA GLN A 179 -8.12 -2.02 -29.03
C GLN A 179 -8.20 -3.47 -28.52
N ILE A 180 -7.12 -4.02 -27.94
CA ILE A 180 -7.11 -5.33 -27.27
C ILE A 180 -8.11 -5.35 -26.09
N ALA A 181 -8.10 -4.31 -25.25
CA ALA A 181 -9.02 -4.17 -24.14
C ALA A 181 -10.48 -4.06 -24.61
N LYS A 182 -10.72 -3.26 -25.66
CA LYS A 182 -12.04 -3.11 -26.28
C LYS A 182 -12.56 -4.40 -26.87
N ASP A 183 -11.69 -5.21 -27.46
CA ASP A 183 -12.03 -6.51 -28.01
C ASP A 183 -12.06 -7.63 -26.95
N GLN A 184 -11.78 -7.30 -25.68
CA GLN A 184 -11.77 -8.23 -24.54
C GLN A 184 -10.85 -9.44 -24.77
N VAL A 185 -9.69 -9.19 -25.38
CA VAL A 185 -8.72 -10.25 -25.62
C VAL A 185 -7.88 -10.47 -24.36
N GLU A 186 -7.99 -11.65 -23.78
CA GLU A 186 -7.32 -12.02 -22.54
C GLU A 186 -5.79 -12.15 -22.70
N PRO A 187 -4.99 -11.50 -21.82
CA PRO A 187 -3.53 -11.60 -21.75
C PRO A 187 -3.03 -12.79 -20.92
N ASP A 188 -1.73 -13.05 -21.03
CA ASP A 188 -1.00 -13.72 -19.95
C ASP A 188 -0.80 -12.75 -18.77
N VAL A 189 -0.90 -13.24 -17.53
CA VAL A 189 -0.84 -12.39 -16.34
C VAL A 189 0.33 -12.77 -15.43
N VAL A 190 1.13 -11.79 -15.05
CA VAL A 190 2.17 -11.92 -14.02
C VAL A 190 1.81 -11.06 -12.82
N ARG A 191 1.87 -11.63 -11.60
CA ARG A 191 1.70 -10.89 -10.34
C ARG A 191 3.04 -10.87 -9.59
N VAL A 192 3.54 -9.70 -9.27
CA VAL A 192 4.85 -9.57 -8.61
C VAL A 192 4.71 -9.77 -7.11
N THR A 193 5.06 -10.96 -6.64
CA THR A 193 5.06 -11.30 -5.20
C THR A 193 6.39 -10.99 -4.53
N GLU A 194 7.49 -11.24 -5.25
CA GLU A 194 8.87 -10.93 -4.84
C GLU A 194 9.67 -10.39 -6.03
N THR A 195 10.77 -9.70 -5.74
CA THR A 195 11.73 -9.17 -6.73
C THR A 195 13.13 -9.70 -6.44
N ARG A 196 14.01 -9.65 -7.43
CA ARG A 196 15.45 -9.83 -7.23
C ARG A 196 16.04 -8.66 -6.44
N LYS A 197 17.28 -8.81 -5.96
CA LYS A 197 17.99 -7.80 -5.14
C LYS A 197 18.18 -6.45 -5.84
N ASP A 198 18.18 -6.45 -7.16
CA ASP A 198 18.31 -5.27 -8.01
C ASP A 198 16.96 -4.69 -8.46
N ASN A 199 15.86 -5.02 -7.78
CA ASN A 199 14.49 -4.60 -8.11
C ASN A 199 14.06 -5.04 -9.54
N SER A 200 14.55 -6.19 -10.00
CA SER A 200 14.13 -6.80 -11.27
C SER A 200 13.28 -8.05 -11.07
N ILE A 201 12.50 -8.40 -12.09
CA ILE A 201 11.84 -9.70 -12.23
C ILE A 201 12.22 -10.32 -13.59
N VAL A 202 12.15 -11.65 -13.68
CA VAL A 202 12.25 -12.36 -14.95
C VAL A 202 10.96 -13.08 -15.26
N ILE A 203 10.44 -12.85 -16.46
CA ILE A 203 9.36 -13.60 -17.07
C ILE A 203 10.01 -14.60 -18.01
N GLY A 204 10.24 -15.82 -17.53
CA GLY A 204 10.83 -16.92 -18.27
C GLY A 204 9.80 -17.90 -18.82
N GLY A 205 10.29 -18.90 -19.54
CA GLY A 205 9.43 -19.95 -20.08
C GLY A 205 8.62 -19.48 -21.29
N LEU A 206 9.11 -18.51 -22.05
CA LEU A 206 8.39 -17.91 -23.18
C LEU A 206 8.83 -18.53 -24.50
N ASP A 207 7.92 -18.54 -25.48
CA ASP A 207 8.29 -18.85 -26.86
C ASP A 207 9.01 -17.66 -27.51
N TYR A 208 9.75 -17.93 -28.58
CA TYR A 208 10.31 -16.89 -29.43
C TYR A 208 9.17 -16.04 -30.03
N GLY A 209 9.24 -14.73 -29.86
CA GLY A 209 8.15 -13.86 -30.27
C GLY A 209 8.40 -12.38 -30.05
N TYR A 210 7.41 -11.60 -30.45
CA TYR A 210 7.34 -10.17 -30.26
C TYR A 210 6.25 -9.86 -29.24
N TYR A 211 6.67 -9.44 -28.05
CA TYR A 211 5.78 -9.29 -26.90
C TYR A 211 5.54 -7.83 -26.60
N VAL A 212 4.30 -7.48 -26.24
CA VAL A 212 3.93 -6.25 -25.55
C VAL A 212 3.64 -6.64 -24.11
N THR A 213 4.32 -6.03 -23.16
CA THR A 213 4.05 -6.17 -21.73
C THR A 213 3.49 -4.87 -21.21
N ASP A 214 2.42 -4.94 -20.43
CA ASP A 214 1.70 -3.80 -19.88
C ASP A 214 1.59 -3.92 -18.35
N GLU A 215 1.95 -2.88 -17.60
CA GLU A 215 1.69 -2.84 -16.16
C GLU A 215 0.24 -2.46 -15.87
N VAL A 216 -0.44 -3.27 -15.09
CA VAL A 216 -1.85 -3.10 -14.74
C VAL A 216 -1.96 -2.69 -13.29
N SER A 217 -2.36 -1.44 -13.06
CA SER A 217 -2.90 -1.02 -11.77
C SER A 217 -4.41 -1.28 -11.76
N ASN A 218 -4.95 -1.75 -10.64
CA ASN A 218 -6.40 -1.95 -10.49
C ASN A 218 -7.11 -0.59 -10.60
N VAL A 219 -7.69 -0.29 -11.76
CA VAL A 219 -8.71 0.75 -11.91
C VAL A 219 -9.75 0.24 -12.89
N ASP A 220 -10.97 -0.01 -12.40
CA ASP A 220 -12.14 -0.12 -13.27
C ASP A 220 -12.39 1.27 -13.86
N GLY A 221 -12.22 1.38 -15.18
CA GLY A 221 -12.50 2.60 -15.93
C GLY A 221 -11.41 3.68 -15.82
N THR A 222 -11.01 4.18 -16.99
CA THR A 222 -9.99 5.22 -17.24
C THR A 222 -8.53 4.75 -17.20
N HIS A 223 -7.74 5.30 -18.13
CA HIS A 223 -6.45 4.80 -18.60
C HIS A 223 -5.44 4.63 -17.45
N ALA A 224 -5.35 3.42 -16.89
CA ALA A 224 -4.30 3.04 -15.95
C ALA A 224 -2.92 3.33 -16.57
N SER A 225 -1.97 3.76 -15.73
CA SER A 225 -0.58 4.05 -16.13
C SER A 225 0.14 2.78 -16.53
N SER A 226 -0.08 2.40 -17.77
CA SER A 226 0.48 1.23 -18.43
C SER A 226 1.93 1.44 -18.83
N SER A 227 2.86 0.91 -18.03
CA SER A 227 4.25 0.66 -18.43
C SER A 227 4.28 -0.31 -19.62
N LEU A 228 4.19 0.20 -20.85
CA LEU A 228 4.27 -0.60 -22.08
C LEU A 228 5.73 -0.89 -22.42
N CYS A 229 6.10 -2.17 -22.39
CA CYS A 229 7.44 -2.68 -22.66
C CYS A 229 7.38 -3.70 -23.79
N ILE A 230 8.12 -3.49 -24.89
CA ILE A 230 8.09 -4.39 -26.04
C ILE A 230 9.41 -5.13 -26.22
N VAL A 231 9.32 -6.46 -26.32
CA VAL A 231 10.49 -7.34 -26.38
C VAL A 231 10.38 -8.22 -27.59
N THR A 232 11.41 -8.23 -28.41
CA THR A 232 11.64 -9.33 -29.34
C THR A 232 12.48 -10.33 -28.57
N THR A 233 11.98 -11.55 -28.39
CA THR A 233 12.75 -12.64 -27.78
C THR A 233 13.51 -13.45 -28.83
N ALA A 234 13.73 -12.92 -30.03
CA ALA A 234 14.51 -13.53 -31.11
C ALA A 234 15.91 -14.01 -30.69
N ASN A 235 16.41 -13.60 -29.52
CA ASN A 235 17.62 -14.08 -28.87
C ASN A 235 17.24 -14.61 -27.46
N PRO A 236 17.72 -15.81 -27.02
CA PRO A 236 17.31 -16.45 -25.76
C PRO A 236 17.36 -15.55 -24.51
N ASP A 237 18.28 -14.58 -24.49
CA ASP A 237 18.45 -13.64 -23.38
C ASP A 237 18.31 -12.20 -23.89
N THR A 238 17.25 -11.49 -23.46
CA THR A 238 17.11 -10.04 -23.70
C THR A 238 16.95 -9.30 -22.39
N ASP A 239 17.87 -8.38 -22.11
CA ASP A 239 17.80 -7.45 -20.98
C ASP A 239 16.89 -6.27 -21.34
N MET A 240 15.92 -5.93 -20.46
CA MET A 240 15.14 -4.72 -20.60
C MET A 240 15.06 -3.91 -19.32
N ASN A 241 15.16 -2.60 -19.49
CA ASN A 241 14.65 -1.65 -18.51
C ASN A 241 13.18 -1.38 -18.83
N VAL A 242 12.33 -1.33 -17.81
CA VAL A 242 10.98 -0.83 -17.99
C VAL A 242 11.10 0.61 -18.50
N LYS A 243 10.73 0.87 -19.76
CA LYS A 243 10.69 2.22 -20.37
C LYS A 243 9.57 3.10 -19.81
N SER A 244 9.16 2.85 -18.58
CA SER A 244 8.17 3.62 -17.88
C SER A 244 8.86 4.84 -17.29
N ASP A 245 8.97 5.89 -18.10
CA ASP A 245 9.10 7.25 -17.60
C ASP A 245 7.76 7.71 -16.99
N TYR A 246 6.87 6.81 -16.50
CA TYR A 246 5.67 7.25 -15.82
C TYR A 246 6.05 7.76 -14.43
N PRO A 247 5.45 8.89 -14.01
CA PRO A 247 5.66 9.39 -12.68
C PRO A 247 5.12 8.37 -11.68
N SER A 248 5.83 8.18 -10.58
CA SER A 248 5.35 7.40 -9.43
C SER A 248 5.09 8.34 -8.27
N VAL A 249 4.22 7.92 -7.36
CA VAL A 249 4.02 8.57 -6.07
C VAL A 249 4.28 7.56 -4.96
N THR A 250 4.92 8.03 -3.89
CA THR A 250 5.09 7.30 -2.65
C THR A 250 4.62 8.19 -1.51
N LYS A 251 3.77 7.66 -0.64
CA LYS A 251 3.29 8.30 0.58
C LYS A 251 4.14 7.90 1.76
N LYS A 252 4.28 8.82 2.71
CA LYS A 252 4.90 8.58 4.00
C LYS A 252 4.09 9.28 5.08
N ILE A 253 4.00 8.63 6.22
CA ILE A 253 3.58 9.18 7.50
C ILE A 253 4.84 9.40 8.36
N GLN A 254 4.86 10.43 9.18
CA GLN A 254 5.96 10.62 10.13
C GLN A 254 5.65 9.85 11.42
N GLU A 255 6.64 9.18 11.99
CA GLU A 255 6.62 8.68 13.38
C GLU A 255 7.15 9.80 14.29
N ASP A 256 6.51 10.13 15.40
CA ASP A 256 6.92 11.23 16.29
C ASP A 256 7.79 10.78 17.46
N ASP A 257 7.52 9.60 18.04
CA ASP A 257 8.17 9.08 19.24
C ASP A 257 9.51 8.36 18.98
N TYR A 258 9.56 7.50 17.97
CA TYR A 258 10.72 6.63 17.70
C TYR A 258 11.55 7.05 16.48
N LYS A 259 11.60 8.36 16.17
CA LYS A 259 12.31 8.92 14.99
C LYS A 259 13.72 8.39 14.77
N GLU A 260 14.52 8.30 15.84
CA GLU A 260 15.91 7.84 15.74
C GLU A 260 16.01 6.35 15.35
N MET A 261 15.07 5.52 15.82
CA MET A 261 15.02 4.09 15.52
C MET A 261 14.61 3.85 14.06
N ILE A 262 13.65 4.64 13.57
CA ILE A 262 13.18 4.58 12.19
C ILE A 262 14.22 5.13 11.20
N GLY A 263 14.98 6.15 11.62
CA GLY A 263 15.82 6.92 10.71
C GLY A 263 15.00 7.81 9.77
N ASN A 264 15.65 8.49 8.82
CA ASN A 264 14.99 9.37 7.85
C ASN A 264 14.04 10.41 8.50
N ASP A 265 14.39 10.91 9.70
CA ASP A 265 13.55 11.82 10.49
C ASP A 265 12.14 11.26 10.82
N GLY A 266 12.01 9.93 10.95
CA GLY A 266 10.75 9.25 11.28
C GLY A 266 9.83 8.99 10.09
N TRP A 267 10.15 9.46 8.88
CA TRP A 267 9.31 9.22 7.70
C TRP A 267 9.31 7.75 7.28
N ASN A 268 8.14 7.12 7.35
CA ASN A 268 7.91 5.71 7.02
C ASN A 268 6.42 5.48 6.64
N ASP A 269 5.92 4.24 6.72
CA ASP A 269 4.53 3.90 6.33
C ASP A 269 3.59 3.60 7.50
N ILE A 270 4.12 3.54 8.71
CA ILE A 270 3.40 3.15 9.92
C ILE A 270 3.70 4.19 11.01
N ALA A 271 2.70 4.58 11.78
CA ALA A 271 2.89 5.37 13.00
C ALA A 271 1.77 5.08 14.00
N ASP A 272 1.94 5.52 15.23
CA ASP A 272 0.90 5.68 16.23
C ASP A 272 0.83 7.13 16.70
N TYR A 273 -0.36 7.55 17.14
CA TYR A 273 -0.66 8.91 17.57
C TYR A 273 -1.76 8.92 18.63
N GLU A 274 -1.74 9.95 19.48
CA GLU A 274 -2.84 10.29 20.38
C GLU A 274 -3.98 10.94 19.60
N ILE A 275 -5.21 10.72 20.06
CA ILE A 275 -6.36 11.44 19.50
C ILE A 275 -6.24 12.94 19.84
N GLY A 276 -6.33 13.76 18.80
CA GLY A 276 -6.18 15.21 18.83
C GLY A 276 -4.83 15.73 18.33
N GLN A 277 -3.82 14.88 18.16
CA GLN A 277 -2.52 15.27 17.63
C GLN A 277 -2.55 15.50 16.11
N THR A 278 -1.63 16.34 15.65
CA THR A 278 -1.35 16.51 14.22
C THR A 278 -0.49 15.36 13.69
N VAL A 279 -0.96 14.75 12.61
CA VAL A 279 -0.35 13.66 11.86
C VAL A 279 0.25 14.21 10.56
N PRO A 280 1.59 14.28 10.42
CA PRO A 280 2.25 14.77 9.23
C PRO A 280 2.33 13.70 8.13
N TYR A 281 1.99 14.11 6.90
CA TYR A 281 2.08 13.28 5.70
C TYR A 281 2.97 13.91 4.64
N LYS A 282 3.56 13.06 3.81
CA LYS A 282 4.42 13.47 2.69
C LYS A 282 4.19 12.58 1.48
N TYR A 283 4.06 13.18 0.30
CA TYR A 283 4.18 12.51 -0.98
C TYR A 283 5.54 12.79 -1.59
N GLU A 284 6.17 11.76 -2.13
CA GLU A 284 7.37 11.85 -2.93
C GLU A 284 7.08 11.34 -4.33
N SER A 285 7.35 12.18 -5.32
CA SER A 285 7.12 11.86 -6.73
C SER A 285 8.22 12.47 -7.59
N ARG A 286 8.19 12.19 -8.90
CA ARG A 286 9.20 12.68 -9.85
C ARG A 286 8.53 13.30 -11.07
N VAL A 287 9.15 14.37 -11.57
CA VAL A 287 8.80 14.94 -12.88
C VAL A 287 9.37 14.01 -13.95
N PRO A 288 8.54 13.39 -14.79
CA PRO A 288 9.03 12.55 -15.87
C PRO A 288 9.64 13.41 -16.97
N ASN A 289 10.28 12.80 -17.97
CA ASN A 289 10.65 13.57 -19.16
C ASN A 289 9.37 14.05 -19.85
N ILE A 290 9.14 15.35 -19.92
CA ILE A 290 7.93 15.97 -20.50
C ILE A 290 8.25 16.92 -21.67
N ASN A 291 9.41 16.77 -22.33
CA ASN A 291 9.80 17.63 -23.45
C ASN A 291 8.77 17.63 -24.60
N GLY A 292 8.11 16.49 -24.85
CA GLY A 292 7.13 16.35 -25.92
C GLY A 292 5.75 16.96 -25.64
N TYR A 293 5.49 17.43 -24.42
CA TYR A 293 4.20 17.99 -24.02
C TYR A 293 4.20 19.51 -24.15
N ASP A 294 3.10 20.10 -24.64
CA ASP A 294 2.91 21.56 -24.57
C ASP A 294 2.59 22.02 -23.14
N THR A 295 1.73 21.26 -22.44
CA THR A 295 1.34 21.45 -21.04
C THR A 295 1.31 20.11 -20.32
N TYR A 296 1.57 20.10 -19.01
CA TYR A 296 1.58 18.85 -18.24
C TYR A 296 0.73 18.93 -16.97
N TYR A 297 -0.44 18.29 -16.99
CA TYR A 297 -1.31 18.16 -15.82
C TYR A 297 -0.70 17.19 -14.79
N TYR A 298 -0.77 17.54 -13.51
CA TYR A 298 -0.20 16.75 -12.41
C TYR A 298 -1.02 16.92 -11.14
N ALA A 299 -1.72 15.88 -10.69
CA ALA A 299 -2.61 15.97 -9.54
C ALA A 299 -2.51 14.76 -8.60
N TRP A 300 -2.45 15.02 -7.30
CA TRP A 300 -2.53 13.99 -6.26
C TRP A 300 -3.97 13.87 -5.77
N HIS A 301 -4.46 12.63 -5.72
CA HIS A 301 -5.75 12.25 -5.18
C HIS A 301 -5.51 11.49 -3.89
N ASP A 302 -6.19 11.90 -2.82
CA ASP A 302 -6.03 11.35 -1.48
C ASP A 302 -7.35 10.83 -0.92
N CYS A 303 -7.28 9.71 -0.23
CA CYS A 303 -8.41 9.11 0.48
C CYS A 303 -7.94 8.71 1.89
N MET A 304 -8.33 9.50 2.89
CA MET A 304 -8.03 9.23 4.30
C MET A 304 -9.25 8.63 5.02
N ASP A 305 -8.96 7.79 6.01
CA ASP A 305 -9.96 7.31 6.95
C ASP A 305 -10.74 8.48 7.61
N GLU A 306 -12.01 8.28 7.95
CA GLU A 306 -12.84 9.32 8.56
C GLU A 306 -12.36 9.75 9.95
N ALA A 307 -11.52 8.94 10.60
CA ALA A 307 -10.78 9.27 11.80
C ALA A 307 -9.66 10.29 11.59
N LEU A 308 -9.36 10.68 10.34
CA LEU A 308 -8.38 11.71 10.01
C LEU A 308 -9.09 12.96 9.47
N THR A 309 -8.74 14.12 10.01
CA THR A 309 -9.28 15.42 9.57
C THR A 309 -8.22 16.21 8.82
N PHE A 310 -8.38 16.36 7.51
CA PHE A 310 -7.45 17.09 6.64
C PHE A 310 -7.29 18.59 7.01
N HIS A 311 -6.06 19.09 7.01
CA HIS A 311 -5.75 20.52 7.16
C HIS A 311 -5.40 21.15 5.81
N GLU A 312 -6.38 21.73 5.10
CA GLU A 312 -6.21 22.30 3.76
C GLU A 312 -5.07 23.34 3.66
N ASP A 313 -4.96 24.22 4.65
CA ASP A 313 -3.96 25.29 4.65
C ASP A 313 -2.52 24.79 4.80
N SER A 314 -2.33 23.57 5.31
CA SER A 314 -1.01 22.96 5.56
C SER A 314 -0.29 22.50 4.28
N VAL A 315 -1.02 22.37 3.15
CA VAL A 315 -0.46 21.85 1.90
C VAL A 315 0.69 22.73 1.40
N ALA A 316 1.87 22.13 1.21
CA ALA A 316 3.03 22.76 0.60
C ALA A 316 3.68 21.82 -0.42
N ILE A 317 4.07 22.36 -1.59
CA ILE A 317 4.72 21.60 -2.66
C ILE A 317 6.10 22.20 -2.92
N THR A 318 7.14 21.37 -2.86
CA THR A 318 8.52 21.75 -3.18
C THR A 318 9.11 20.84 -4.25
N ILE A 319 9.67 21.43 -5.29
CA ILE A 319 10.37 20.76 -6.38
C ILE A 319 11.88 20.92 -6.16
N TYR A 320 12.63 19.83 -6.27
CA TYR A 320 14.09 19.78 -6.12
C TYR A 320 14.74 19.35 -7.43
N GLU A 321 15.81 20.04 -7.85
CA GLU A 321 16.54 19.76 -9.10
C GLU A 321 17.08 18.32 -9.16
N THR A 322 17.58 17.81 -8.03
CA THR A 322 18.05 16.43 -7.86
C THR A 322 17.76 15.95 -6.44
N SER A 323 17.91 14.65 -6.16
CA SER A 323 17.61 14.05 -4.84
C SER A 323 18.59 14.43 -3.71
N GLY A 324 19.58 15.30 -3.94
CA GLY A 324 20.60 15.66 -2.95
C GLY A 324 20.26 16.89 -2.10
N SER A 325 20.71 16.94 -0.84
CA SER A 325 20.43 18.00 0.15
C SER A 325 20.99 19.39 -0.17
N GLN A 326 21.79 19.53 -1.23
CA GLN A 326 22.33 20.81 -1.74
C GLN A 326 21.75 21.19 -3.11
N SER A 327 20.70 20.51 -3.57
CA SER A 327 20.05 20.79 -4.84
C SER A 327 19.32 22.13 -4.84
N LYS A 328 19.28 22.80 -5.99
CA LYS A 328 18.37 23.94 -6.22
C LYS A 328 16.93 23.44 -5.98
N TYR A 329 16.12 24.25 -5.32
CA TYR A 329 14.73 23.92 -5.06
C TYR A 329 13.81 25.13 -5.28
N TYR A 330 12.53 24.85 -5.49
CA TYR A 330 11.47 25.83 -5.61
C TYR A 330 10.23 25.36 -4.85
N THR A 331 9.71 26.20 -3.96
CA THR A 331 8.42 25.97 -3.29
C THR A 331 7.34 26.72 -4.04
N LEU A 332 6.30 26.00 -4.47
CA LEU A 332 5.20 26.57 -5.25
C LEU A 332 4.42 27.58 -4.41
N ARG A 333 3.96 28.64 -5.08
CA ARG A 333 3.01 29.58 -4.51
C ARG A 333 1.61 28.97 -4.47
N LYS A 334 0.78 29.43 -3.54
CA LYS A 334 -0.59 28.93 -3.34
C LYS A 334 -1.50 29.11 -4.59
N ASP A 335 -1.15 30.00 -5.52
CA ASP A 335 -1.87 30.22 -6.79
C ASP A 335 -1.34 29.34 -7.95
N GLU A 336 -0.25 28.61 -7.76
CA GLU A 336 0.33 27.69 -8.76
C GLU A 336 -0.21 26.26 -8.66
N PHE A 337 -1.04 25.99 -7.66
CA PHE A 337 -1.76 24.73 -7.49
C PHE A 337 -3.15 24.99 -6.89
N GLN A 338 -4.05 24.03 -7.05
CA GLN A 338 -5.40 24.08 -6.52
C GLN A 338 -5.62 22.91 -5.57
N VAL A 339 -6.14 23.20 -4.37
CA VAL A 339 -6.67 22.18 -3.46
C VAL A 339 -8.19 22.12 -3.66
N SER A 340 -8.75 20.92 -3.70
CA SER A 340 -10.18 20.68 -3.84
C SER A 340 -10.63 19.61 -2.85
N THR A 341 -11.71 19.87 -2.12
CA THR A 341 -12.34 18.96 -1.16
C THR A 341 -13.79 18.69 -1.59
N ASN A 342 -14.42 17.65 -1.03
CA ASN A 342 -15.81 17.27 -1.34
C ASN A 342 -16.03 16.89 -2.82
N LEU A 343 -15.18 15.99 -3.34
CA LEU A 343 -15.16 15.64 -4.77
C LEU A 343 -16.34 14.76 -5.21
N GLY A 344 -17.15 14.24 -4.28
CA GLY A 344 -18.32 13.40 -4.57
C GLY A 344 -18.00 11.92 -4.79
N ASP A 345 -16.72 11.62 -5.01
CA ASP A 345 -16.15 10.28 -5.06
C ASP A 345 -15.67 9.89 -3.63
N ASP A 346 -15.22 8.65 -3.42
CA ASP A 346 -14.64 8.20 -2.12
C ASP A 346 -13.33 8.94 -1.74
N GLU A 347 -12.88 9.91 -2.54
CA GLU A 347 -11.69 10.72 -2.31
C GLU A 347 -11.94 11.89 -1.35
N THR A 348 -11.03 12.07 -0.39
CA THR A 348 -11.10 13.16 0.59
C THR A 348 -10.73 14.51 -0.03
N PHE A 349 -9.61 14.55 -0.76
CA PHE A 349 -9.15 15.77 -1.42
C PHE A 349 -8.27 15.49 -2.64
N ARG A 350 -8.12 16.52 -3.49
CA ARG A 350 -7.20 16.54 -4.62
C ARG A 350 -6.34 17.79 -4.58
N VAL A 351 -5.06 17.66 -4.89
CA VAL A 351 -4.15 18.78 -5.11
C VAL A 351 -3.67 18.74 -6.56
N ALA A 352 -3.99 19.75 -7.36
CA ALA A 352 -3.72 19.76 -8.80
C ALA A 352 -2.83 20.92 -9.23
N ILE A 353 -1.84 20.62 -10.07
CA ILE A 353 -1.04 21.58 -10.83
C ILE A 353 -1.49 21.46 -12.28
N ASN A 354 -2.10 22.52 -12.81
CA ASN A 354 -2.65 22.48 -14.17
C ASN A 354 -1.58 22.38 -15.25
N ASP A 355 -0.43 23.03 -15.04
CA ASP A 355 0.70 22.98 -15.96
C ASP A 355 2.03 22.96 -15.22
N LEU A 356 2.46 21.75 -14.84
CA LEU A 356 3.74 21.51 -14.18
C LEU A 356 4.92 21.89 -15.08
N LYS A 357 4.78 21.72 -16.41
CA LYS A 357 5.85 22.00 -17.36
C LYS A 357 6.26 23.47 -17.33
N ALA A 358 5.30 24.38 -17.34
CA ALA A 358 5.58 25.81 -17.25
C ALA A 358 6.36 26.20 -15.98
N ILE A 359 6.10 25.53 -14.86
CA ILE A 359 6.83 25.76 -13.60
C ILE A 359 8.25 25.21 -13.70
N VAL A 360 8.39 23.96 -14.14
CA VAL A 360 9.69 23.29 -14.19
C VAL A 360 10.62 23.96 -15.20
N ASP A 361 10.13 24.32 -16.39
CA ASP A 361 10.91 25.01 -17.42
C ASP A 361 11.38 26.40 -16.95
N ARG A 362 10.55 27.10 -16.18
CA ARG A 362 10.86 28.42 -15.64
C ARG A 362 11.90 28.36 -14.53
N GLU A 363 11.78 27.38 -13.63
CA GLU A 363 12.60 27.30 -12.42
C GLU A 363 13.83 26.40 -12.59
N PHE A 364 13.84 25.47 -13.55
CA PHE A 364 14.89 24.47 -13.77
C PHE A 364 15.26 24.36 -15.25
N ASP A 365 15.69 25.46 -15.84
CA ASP A 365 15.97 25.69 -17.28
C ASP A 365 17.23 25.00 -17.83
N ARG A 366 17.70 23.92 -17.20
CA ARG A 366 18.91 23.23 -17.65
C ARG A 366 18.65 22.46 -18.95
N LYS A 367 19.45 22.77 -19.98
CA LYS A 367 19.45 22.10 -21.28
C LYS A 367 20.47 20.96 -21.37
N ASN A 368 20.15 19.92 -22.14
CA ASN A 368 21.11 18.89 -22.55
C ASN A 368 21.89 19.32 -23.81
N GLU A 369 22.75 18.43 -24.34
CA GLU A 369 23.58 18.71 -25.52
C GLU A 369 22.78 18.90 -26.83
N VAL A 370 21.49 18.51 -26.85
CA VAL A 370 20.57 18.64 -27.99
C VAL A 370 19.50 19.73 -27.77
N ASP A 371 19.72 20.64 -26.82
CA ASP A 371 18.86 21.80 -26.49
C ASP A 371 17.46 21.47 -25.92
N GLU A 372 17.32 20.30 -25.31
CA GLU A 372 16.10 19.89 -24.58
C GLU A 372 16.22 20.13 -23.08
N ASN A 373 15.11 20.39 -22.40
CA ASN A 373 15.12 20.53 -20.94
C ASN A 373 15.41 19.19 -20.28
N VAL A 374 16.19 19.21 -19.21
CA VAL A 374 16.49 18.03 -18.41
C VAL A 374 15.48 17.90 -17.28
N TYR A 375 14.62 16.88 -17.36
CA TYR A 375 13.67 16.54 -16.30
C TYR A 375 14.19 15.43 -15.37
N GLY A 376 13.37 15.03 -14.40
CA GLY A 376 13.71 14.09 -13.33
C GLY A 376 13.71 14.72 -11.94
N GLN A 377 13.27 15.98 -11.82
CA GLN A 377 13.17 16.69 -10.55
C GLN A 377 12.31 15.91 -9.55
N LYS A 378 12.69 15.93 -8.26
CA LYS A 378 11.90 15.33 -7.19
C LYS A 378 10.82 16.33 -6.77
N VAL A 379 9.57 15.90 -6.71
CA VAL A 379 8.45 16.70 -6.20
C VAL A 379 8.05 16.15 -4.85
N VAL A 380 8.03 17.01 -3.84
CA VAL A 380 7.61 16.68 -2.47
C VAL A 380 6.40 17.52 -2.11
N LEU A 381 5.29 16.86 -1.79
CA LEU A 381 4.10 17.50 -1.22
C LEU A 381 4.02 17.11 0.25
N THR A 382 3.89 18.06 1.15
CA THR A 382 3.62 17.82 2.57
C THR A 382 2.28 18.41 2.97
N TYR A 383 1.58 17.75 3.87
CA TYR A 383 0.38 18.26 4.51
C TYR A 383 0.20 17.60 5.88
N GLU A 384 -0.77 18.09 6.63
CA GLU A 384 -1.11 17.65 7.97
C GLU A 384 -2.59 17.24 8.03
N ALA A 385 -2.88 16.30 8.93
CA ALA A 385 -4.23 16.00 9.36
C ALA A 385 -4.27 15.90 10.90
N THR A 386 -5.45 15.86 11.50
CA THR A 386 -5.62 15.52 12.93
C THR A 386 -6.26 14.15 13.08
N LEU A 387 -5.71 13.29 13.94
CA LEU A 387 -6.40 12.09 14.39
C LEU A 387 -7.58 12.51 15.29
N ASN A 388 -8.80 12.34 14.82
CA ASN A 388 -10.01 12.90 15.44
C ASN A 388 -10.75 11.91 16.35
N GLU A 389 -11.80 12.38 17.04
CA GLU A 389 -12.56 11.61 18.06
C GLU A 389 -13.16 10.30 17.53
N LYS A 390 -13.39 10.16 16.21
CA LYS A 390 -13.92 8.91 15.63
C LYS A 390 -12.97 7.73 15.82
N ALA A 391 -11.65 7.99 15.91
CA ALA A 391 -10.64 6.97 16.19
C ALA A 391 -10.89 6.20 17.50
N ALA A 392 -11.65 6.77 18.44
CA ALA A 392 -11.97 6.10 19.71
C ALA A 392 -12.79 4.81 19.53
N GLN A 393 -13.46 4.63 18.39
CA GLN A 393 -14.27 3.44 18.10
C GLN A 393 -13.42 2.25 17.67
N ASP A 394 -12.26 2.50 17.03
CA ASP A 394 -11.46 1.47 16.35
C ASP A 394 -9.99 1.53 16.78
N THR A 395 -9.74 1.46 18.09
CA THR A 395 -8.39 1.39 18.66
C THR A 395 -7.71 0.05 18.40
N GLY A 396 -6.40 0.04 18.15
CA GLY A 396 -5.66 -1.15 17.76
C GLY A 396 -5.83 -1.46 16.28
N ARG A 397 -6.04 -2.73 15.92
CA ARG A 397 -6.22 -3.14 14.52
C ARG A 397 -7.65 -2.80 14.06
N PRO A 398 -7.87 -2.34 12.80
CA PRO A 398 -6.90 -2.33 11.70
C PRO A 398 -6.01 -1.08 11.61
N GLY A 399 -6.23 -0.08 12.45
CA GLY A 399 -5.63 1.25 12.28
C GLY A 399 -6.36 2.08 11.22
N PHE A 400 -5.89 3.31 11.03
CA PHE A 400 -6.50 4.34 10.18
C PHE A 400 -5.63 4.55 8.94
N GLU A 401 -6.12 4.07 7.80
CA GLU A 401 -5.38 4.12 6.55
C GLU A 401 -5.52 5.47 5.85
N ASN A 402 -4.51 5.79 5.04
CA ASN A 402 -4.54 6.95 4.20
C ASN A 402 -3.85 6.66 2.86
N ASP A 403 -4.59 6.78 1.77
CA ASP A 403 -4.19 6.38 0.42
C ASP A 403 -3.83 7.59 -0.44
N VAL A 404 -2.92 7.43 -1.40
CA VAL A 404 -2.68 8.42 -2.46
C VAL A 404 -2.50 7.76 -3.81
N ARG A 405 -2.99 8.41 -4.86
CA ARG A 405 -2.56 8.16 -6.24
C ARG A 405 -2.28 9.48 -6.96
N LEU A 406 -1.45 9.41 -7.97
CA LEU A 406 -1.14 10.51 -8.88
C LEU A 406 -1.87 10.34 -10.21
N GLU A 407 -2.57 11.39 -10.64
CA GLU A 407 -3.10 11.63 -11.98
C GLU A 407 -2.14 12.53 -12.77
N PHE A 408 -1.87 12.21 -14.04
CA PHE A 408 -0.93 12.99 -14.86
C PHE A 408 -1.26 12.92 -16.36
N SER A 409 -0.81 13.91 -17.14
CA SER A 409 -0.94 13.88 -18.61
C SER A 409 -0.18 12.71 -19.24
N ASN A 410 -0.86 11.89 -20.05
CA ASN A 410 -0.26 10.73 -20.70
C ASN A 410 -0.25 10.80 -22.25
N ASN A 411 -0.81 11.86 -22.83
CA ASN A 411 -0.82 12.08 -24.29
C ASN A 411 -0.21 13.45 -24.67
N PRO A 412 0.99 13.47 -25.29
CA PRO A 412 1.66 14.70 -25.73
C PRO A 412 0.98 15.40 -26.90
N ASP A 413 0.27 14.66 -27.76
CA ASP A 413 -0.29 15.15 -29.04
C ASP A 413 -1.72 15.73 -28.89
N SER A 414 -2.18 15.95 -27.65
CA SER A 414 -3.52 16.46 -27.42
C SER A 414 -3.62 17.96 -27.65
N ASN A 415 -4.61 18.40 -28.42
CA ASN A 415 -4.86 19.81 -28.76
C ASN A 415 -5.45 20.62 -27.57
N GLY A 416 -5.00 20.36 -26.33
CA GLY A 416 -5.48 21.02 -25.11
C GLY A 416 -6.54 20.26 -24.30
N GLU A 417 -6.94 19.07 -24.72
CA GLU A 417 -7.81 18.13 -23.96
C GLU A 417 -7.12 16.76 -23.86
N GLY A 418 -5.97 16.72 -23.19
CA GLY A 418 -5.21 15.48 -23.03
C GLY A 418 -5.92 14.46 -22.17
N SER A 419 -5.79 13.18 -22.55
CA SER A 419 -6.08 12.08 -21.64
C SER A 419 -5.10 12.13 -20.46
N THR A 420 -5.59 11.77 -19.29
CA THR A 420 -4.77 11.57 -18.09
C THR A 420 -4.63 10.08 -17.79
N GLY A 421 -3.57 9.74 -17.06
CA GLY A 421 -3.35 8.41 -16.51
C GLY A 421 -3.19 8.46 -14.99
N TYR A 422 -3.46 7.33 -14.34
CA TYR A 422 -3.37 7.19 -12.87
C TYR A 422 -2.32 6.17 -12.46
N THR A 423 -1.50 6.51 -11.48
CA THR A 423 -0.64 5.55 -10.77
C THR A 423 -1.48 4.60 -9.89
N PRO A 424 -0.96 3.42 -9.50
CA PRO A 424 -1.56 2.65 -8.41
C PRO A 424 -1.68 3.47 -7.13
N TRP A 425 -2.64 3.10 -6.28
CA TRP A 425 -2.74 3.62 -4.92
C TRP A 425 -1.56 3.16 -4.07
N ASP A 426 -1.04 4.07 -3.25
CA ASP A 426 -0.04 3.82 -2.21
C ASP A 426 -0.61 4.21 -0.84
N THR A 427 -0.36 3.41 0.19
CA THR A 427 -1.09 3.48 1.47
C THR A 427 -0.14 3.54 2.64
N VAL A 428 -0.48 4.34 3.65
CA VAL A 428 0.15 4.34 4.98
C VAL A 428 -0.91 4.17 6.06
N VAL A 429 -0.50 3.80 7.28
CA VAL A 429 -1.43 3.53 8.40
C VAL A 429 -0.98 4.20 9.71
N CYS A 430 -1.96 4.70 10.46
CA CYS A 430 -1.80 5.23 11.81
C CYS A 430 -2.55 4.35 12.83
N PHE A 431 -2.05 4.22 14.06
CA PHE A 431 -2.71 3.49 15.15
C PHE A 431 -2.94 4.38 16.38
N THR A 432 -3.88 3.97 17.24
CA THR A 432 -4.06 4.54 18.59
C THR A 432 -4.62 3.48 19.53
N TYR A 433 -4.49 3.69 20.85
CA TYR A 433 -4.76 2.68 21.87
C TYR A 433 -5.69 3.17 22.98
N LYS A 434 -6.08 2.24 23.86
CA LYS A 434 -6.90 2.54 25.04
C LYS A 434 -6.41 1.87 26.31
N LEU A 435 -6.70 2.51 27.43
CA LEU A 435 -6.52 1.99 28.78
C LEU A 435 -7.88 1.69 29.41
N ASN A 436 -8.11 0.44 29.75
CA ASN A 436 -9.28 0.00 30.50
C ASN A 436 -8.98 0.09 32.00
N GLY A 437 -9.35 1.21 32.62
CA GLY A 437 -9.24 1.41 34.05
C GLY A 437 -10.38 0.76 34.82
N LEU A 438 -10.05 0.01 35.88
CA LEU A 438 -11.00 -0.55 36.83
C LEU A 438 -10.61 -0.14 38.25
N LYS A 439 -11.54 0.46 38.97
CA LYS A 439 -11.38 0.91 40.34
C LYS A 439 -11.98 -0.11 41.31
N THR A 440 -11.14 -0.69 42.16
CA THR A 440 -11.57 -1.64 43.19
C THR A 440 -11.02 -1.32 44.58
N ASN A 441 -11.51 -2.04 45.57
CA ASN A 441 -10.81 -2.20 46.84
C ASN A 441 -10.02 -3.52 46.89
N ASN A 442 -9.22 -3.70 47.94
CA ASN A 442 -8.37 -4.88 48.14
C ASN A 442 -9.15 -6.19 48.44
N HIS A 443 -10.48 -6.17 48.36
CA HIS A 443 -11.39 -7.32 48.46
C HIS A 443 -12.22 -7.54 47.19
N GLY A 444 -11.92 -6.82 46.10
CA GLY A 444 -12.58 -6.95 44.81
C GLY A 444 -13.91 -6.21 44.67
N ALA A 445 -14.31 -5.39 45.64
CA ALA A 445 -15.49 -4.54 45.45
C ALA A 445 -15.16 -3.37 44.51
N LYS A 446 -16.04 -3.13 43.54
CA LYS A 446 -15.95 -2.03 42.58
C LYS A 446 -16.28 -0.69 43.25
N LEU A 447 -15.55 0.38 42.92
CA LEU A 447 -15.69 1.68 43.58
C LEU A 447 -16.02 2.80 42.59
N GLU A 448 -17.15 3.47 42.83
CA GLU A 448 -17.59 4.68 42.11
C GLU A 448 -16.96 5.95 42.71
N GLY A 449 -16.79 6.97 41.88
CA GLY A 449 -16.44 8.32 42.32
C GLY A 449 -14.95 8.56 42.59
N ALA A 450 -14.06 7.66 42.17
CA ALA A 450 -12.63 7.95 42.17
C ALA A 450 -12.31 8.91 41.02
N LYS A 451 -11.55 9.98 41.30
CA LYS A 451 -11.22 11.00 40.31
C LYS A 451 -9.77 10.93 39.87
N PHE A 452 -9.54 11.11 38.57
CA PHE A 452 -8.21 10.99 37.97
C PHE A 452 -7.90 12.10 36.96
N ARG A 453 -6.60 12.44 36.88
CA ARG A 453 -6.00 13.23 35.81
C ARG A 453 -4.81 12.50 35.21
N LEU A 454 -4.56 12.72 33.93
CA LEU A 454 -3.49 12.10 33.16
C LEU A 454 -2.45 13.15 32.79
N TYR A 455 -1.17 12.80 32.85
CA TYR A 455 -0.07 13.72 32.52
C TYR A 455 0.96 13.00 31.65
N SER A 456 1.66 13.75 30.78
CA SER A 456 2.74 13.25 29.94
C SER A 456 4.12 13.39 30.60
N ASP A 457 4.21 14.08 31.74
CA ASP A 457 5.47 14.32 32.45
C ASP A 457 5.41 13.93 33.94
N LYS A 458 6.57 13.55 34.47
CA LYS A 458 6.74 13.12 35.86
C LYS A 458 6.42 14.21 36.88
N ASP A 459 6.62 15.48 36.53
CA ASP A 459 6.37 16.61 37.44
C ASP A 459 4.89 17.01 37.47
N LEU A 460 4.03 16.36 36.66
CA LEU A 460 2.59 16.61 36.55
C LEU A 460 2.28 18.06 36.11
N LYS A 461 3.06 18.57 35.15
CA LYS A 461 2.91 19.95 34.61
C LYS A 461 2.14 19.97 33.29
N ASN A 462 2.30 18.94 32.48
CA ASN A 462 1.72 18.77 31.16
C ASN A 462 0.57 17.78 31.27
N GLU A 463 -0.63 18.30 31.51
CA GLU A 463 -1.85 17.49 31.57
C GLU A 463 -2.25 17.01 30.17
N VAL A 464 -2.53 15.72 30.03
CA VAL A 464 -3.15 15.14 28.84
C VAL A 464 -4.65 15.33 28.99
N TYR A 465 -5.20 16.31 28.28
CA TYR A 465 -6.61 16.64 28.38
C TYR A 465 -7.48 15.56 27.74
N ILE A 466 -8.63 15.35 28.36
CA ILE A 466 -9.60 14.35 27.98
C ILE A 466 -11.02 14.93 27.99
N LYS A 467 -11.90 14.36 27.18
CA LYS A 467 -13.32 14.69 27.08
C LYS A 467 -14.15 13.47 27.44
N LYS A 468 -15.31 13.67 28.07
CA LYS A 468 -16.28 12.58 28.31
C LYS A 468 -16.99 12.21 27.00
N ILE A 469 -16.99 10.93 26.68
CA ILE A 469 -17.79 10.33 25.58
C ILE A 469 -18.71 9.25 26.16
N GLU A 470 -19.55 8.64 25.32
CA GLU A 470 -20.53 7.62 25.75
C GLU A 470 -19.88 6.46 26.52
N ASP A 471 -18.80 5.89 25.98
CA ASP A 471 -18.14 4.69 26.53
C ASP A 471 -16.97 4.97 27.49
N GLY A 472 -16.69 6.23 27.81
CA GLY A 472 -15.54 6.56 28.66
C GLY A 472 -15.05 7.98 28.49
N TYR A 473 -13.74 8.12 28.29
CA TYR A 473 -13.04 9.37 28.11
C TYR A 473 -12.11 9.29 26.91
N CYS A 474 -12.16 10.26 26.01
CA CYS A 474 -11.29 10.35 24.84
C CYS A 474 -10.21 11.40 25.10
N VAL A 475 -8.96 11.10 24.76
CA VAL A 475 -7.89 12.10 24.69
C VAL A 475 -8.25 13.15 23.64
N ILE A 476 -7.93 14.41 23.93
CA ILE A 476 -8.17 15.56 23.04
C ILE A 476 -6.91 16.42 22.92
N ASN A 477 -5.73 15.78 22.90
CA ASN A 477 -4.45 16.47 23.06
C ASN A 477 -4.07 17.25 21.78
N ARG A 478 -4.63 18.46 21.67
CA ARG A 478 -4.44 19.43 20.57
C ARG A 478 -3.13 20.18 20.73
N ASP A 479 -2.00 19.69 20.18
CA ASP A 479 -0.74 20.45 19.94
C ASP A 479 -0.56 21.73 20.77
N PHE A 480 -0.62 21.59 22.09
CA PHE A 480 -0.99 22.68 22.96
C PHE A 480 0.25 23.50 23.29
N SER A 481 0.54 24.50 22.46
CA SER A 481 1.52 25.55 22.77
C SER A 481 0.95 26.68 23.64
N GLY A 482 -0.32 26.55 24.09
CA GLY A 482 -1.04 27.56 24.87
C GLY A 482 -1.16 27.26 26.38
N ASN A 483 -1.30 28.30 27.21
CA ASN A 483 -1.48 28.16 28.67
C ASN A 483 -2.95 27.94 29.10
N SER A 484 -3.86 27.56 28.21
CA SER A 484 -5.32 27.55 28.47
C SER A 484 -5.93 26.17 28.34
N VAL A 485 -6.66 25.71 29.36
CA VAL A 485 -7.37 24.41 29.33
C VAL A 485 -8.46 24.42 28.23
N PRO A 486 -8.59 23.37 27.38
CA PRO A 486 -9.70 23.24 26.42
C PRO A 486 -11.07 23.28 27.10
N GLU A 487 -12.08 23.88 26.46
CA GLU A 487 -13.43 24.02 27.03
C GLU A 487 -14.10 22.67 27.35
N GLU A 488 -13.84 21.64 26.54
CA GLU A 488 -14.42 20.30 26.69
C GLU A 488 -13.64 19.41 27.68
N ALA A 489 -12.51 19.89 28.22
CA ALA A 489 -11.66 19.09 29.08
C ALA A 489 -12.32 18.82 30.44
N VAL A 490 -12.29 17.56 30.87
CA VAL A 490 -12.90 17.10 32.13
C VAL A 490 -11.91 16.33 33.00
N GLU A 491 -12.23 16.20 34.29
CA GLU A 491 -11.58 15.23 35.17
C GLU A 491 -12.27 13.87 35.06
N MET A 492 -11.52 12.77 35.01
CA MET A 492 -12.10 11.44 34.96
C MET A 492 -12.77 11.09 36.27
N GLU A 493 -13.83 10.30 36.21
CA GLU A 493 -14.49 9.73 37.38
C GLU A 493 -14.83 8.26 37.10
N SER A 494 -14.56 7.38 38.07
CA SER A 494 -14.96 5.97 37.97
C SER A 494 -16.47 5.81 38.11
N ASP A 495 -17.09 5.04 37.22
CA ASP A 495 -18.54 4.82 37.21
C ASP A 495 -19.02 3.89 38.34
N SER A 496 -20.33 3.62 38.39
CA SER A 496 -20.96 2.69 39.35
C SER A 496 -20.39 1.25 39.32
N ASN A 497 -19.76 0.85 38.21
CA ASN A 497 -19.07 -0.42 38.04
C ASN A 497 -17.55 -0.32 38.30
N GLY A 498 -17.08 0.84 38.72
CA GLY A 498 -15.67 1.16 38.94
C GLY A 498 -14.89 1.42 37.66
N ASN A 499 -15.51 1.46 36.49
CA ASN A 499 -14.80 1.62 35.22
C ASN A 499 -14.46 3.08 34.95
N PHE A 500 -13.29 3.30 34.36
CA PHE A 500 -12.90 4.56 33.73
C PHE A 500 -11.99 4.21 32.53
N ILE A 501 -12.52 4.31 31.32
CA ILE A 501 -11.80 3.93 30.09
C ILE A 501 -11.23 5.21 29.45
N ILE A 502 -9.97 5.15 29.02
CA ILE A 502 -9.27 6.23 28.32
C ILE A 502 -8.97 5.75 26.90
N PHE A 503 -9.51 6.43 25.89
CA PHE A 503 -9.28 6.16 24.47
C PHE A 503 -8.32 7.19 23.87
N GLY A 504 -7.55 6.79 22.86
CA GLY A 504 -6.73 7.70 22.08
C GLY A 504 -5.34 7.95 22.67
N LEU A 505 -4.73 6.94 23.28
CA LEU A 505 -3.35 6.98 23.77
C LEU A 505 -2.39 6.50 22.69
N ASP A 506 -1.20 7.08 22.70
CA ASP A 506 -0.08 6.64 21.88
C ASP A 506 0.85 5.73 22.69
N SER A 507 1.83 5.13 22.02
CA SER A 507 3.06 4.70 22.68
C SER A 507 3.64 5.84 23.52
N GLY A 508 4.25 5.51 24.66
CA GLY A 508 4.83 6.54 25.53
C GLY A 508 4.70 6.24 27.02
N THR A 509 4.99 7.27 27.82
CA THR A 509 4.90 7.21 29.28
C THR A 509 3.91 8.23 29.82
N TYR A 510 2.94 7.73 30.57
CA TYR A 510 1.87 8.52 31.18
C TYR A 510 1.89 8.42 32.69
N TYR A 511 1.40 9.48 33.35
CA TYR A 511 1.30 9.57 34.80
C TYR A 511 -0.17 9.78 35.18
N LEU A 512 -0.83 8.70 35.59
CA LEU A 512 -2.22 8.72 36.03
C LEU A 512 -2.29 9.05 37.52
N LYS A 513 -2.81 10.23 37.85
CA LYS A 513 -2.88 10.73 39.23
C LYS A 513 -4.30 10.62 39.77
N GLU A 514 -4.48 9.86 40.85
CA GLU A 514 -5.73 9.91 41.64
C GLU A 514 -5.78 11.25 42.40
N THR A 515 -6.72 12.12 42.02
CA THR A 515 -6.92 13.44 42.63
C THR A 515 -7.92 13.39 43.77
N SER A 516 -8.85 12.43 43.73
CA SER A 516 -9.82 12.18 44.80
C SER A 516 -10.13 10.70 44.91
N ALA A 517 -10.00 10.13 46.11
CA ALA A 517 -10.40 8.75 46.37
C ALA A 517 -11.92 8.64 46.55
N PRO A 518 -12.51 7.45 46.30
CA PRO A 518 -13.88 7.16 46.67
C PRO A 518 -14.15 7.42 48.16
N THR A 519 -15.40 7.74 48.50
CA THR A 519 -15.79 8.06 49.88
C THR A 519 -15.39 6.93 50.84
N GLY A 520 -14.66 7.28 51.90
CA GLY A 520 -14.21 6.33 52.93
C GLY A 520 -12.87 5.63 52.62
N TYR A 521 -12.23 5.96 51.49
CA TYR A 521 -10.93 5.44 51.09
C TYR A 521 -9.82 6.51 51.22
N ARG A 522 -8.57 6.05 51.30
CA ARG A 522 -7.40 6.94 51.25
C ARG A 522 -6.93 7.06 49.80
N PRO A 523 -6.53 8.26 49.34
CA PRO A 523 -6.03 8.45 47.98
C PRO A 523 -4.62 7.92 47.80
N LEU A 524 -4.30 7.54 46.56
CA LEU A 524 -2.94 7.28 46.11
C LEU A 524 -2.16 8.60 46.04
N LEU A 525 -1.07 8.67 46.81
CA LEU A 525 -0.26 9.89 46.93
C LEU A 525 0.67 10.09 45.74
N ASP A 526 1.27 9.01 45.24
CA ASP A 526 2.10 9.03 44.04
C ASP A 526 1.25 8.70 42.79
N PRO A 527 1.60 9.23 41.61
CA PRO A 527 0.94 8.85 40.36
C PRO A 527 1.29 7.42 39.96
N ILE A 528 0.36 6.78 39.25
CA ILE A 528 0.57 5.50 38.59
C ILE A 528 1.32 5.79 37.28
N VAL A 529 2.52 5.26 37.12
CA VAL A 529 3.34 5.46 35.92
C VAL A 529 3.03 4.35 34.93
N LEU A 530 2.32 4.67 33.85
CA LEU A 530 2.00 3.77 32.75
C LEU A 530 3.04 3.94 31.64
N LYS A 531 3.58 2.83 31.14
CA LYS A 531 4.39 2.78 29.93
C LYS A 531 3.66 1.92 28.92
N LEU A 532 3.22 2.53 27.83
CA LEU A 532 2.58 1.86 26.70
C LEU A 532 3.57 1.79 25.55
N LYS A 533 3.62 0.66 24.85
CA LYS A 533 4.53 0.47 23.72
C LYS A 533 3.91 -0.43 22.68
N ALA A 534 3.72 0.09 21.48
CA ALA A 534 3.44 -0.68 20.30
C ALA A 534 4.71 -1.35 19.78
N VAL A 535 4.57 -2.59 19.32
CA VAL A 535 5.63 -3.34 18.63
C VAL A 535 5.16 -3.59 17.22
N PHE A 536 5.74 -2.84 16.29
CA PHE A 536 5.48 -2.97 14.86
C PHE A 536 6.51 -3.88 14.18
N THR A 537 6.22 -4.28 12.94
CA THR A 537 7.22 -4.91 12.05
C THR A 537 8.47 -4.05 11.84
N GLU A 538 9.60 -4.71 11.61
CA GLU A 538 10.87 -4.03 11.27
C GLU A 538 10.84 -3.39 9.87
N GLU A 539 10.09 -3.97 8.92
CA GLU A 539 9.94 -3.42 7.57
C GLU A 539 8.89 -2.30 7.57
N ARG A 540 9.36 -1.06 7.72
CA ARG A 540 8.51 0.13 7.89
C ARG A 540 8.19 0.88 6.59
N ASN A 541 8.64 0.41 5.42
CA ASN A 541 8.50 1.12 4.14
C ASN A 541 7.84 0.30 3.03
N SER A 542 7.09 -0.75 3.41
CA SER A 542 6.43 -1.65 2.47
C SER A 542 5.00 -1.99 2.92
N TYR A 543 4.26 -1.02 3.50
CA TYR A 543 2.88 -1.26 3.93
C TYR A 543 1.99 -1.60 2.72
N ILE A 544 1.10 -2.58 2.88
CA ILE A 544 0.09 -2.93 1.88
C ILE A 544 -1.29 -2.70 2.49
N LYS A 545 -2.17 -2.05 1.74
CA LYS A 545 -3.55 -1.79 2.14
C LYS A 545 -4.25 -3.03 2.72
N GLY A 546 -4.87 -2.85 3.88
CA GLY A 546 -5.55 -3.86 4.67
C GLY A 546 -4.66 -4.66 5.61
N GLU A 547 -3.32 -4.57 5.52
CA GLU A 547 -2.44 -5.35 6.40
C GLU A 547 -2.44 -4.88 7.86
N GLY A 548 -2.87 -3.65 8.13
CA GLY A 548 -3.10 -3.14 9.48
C GLY A 548 -4.12 -3.95 10.28
N GLY A 549 -5.06 -4.63 9.59
CA GLY A 549 -6.01 -5.58 10.17
C GLY A 549 -5.41 -6.94 10.58
N THR A 550 -4.10 -7.10 10.51
CA THR A 550 -3.40 -8.37 10.78
C THR A 550 -2.24 -8.20 11.76
N ASP A 551 -1.69 -9.31 12.23
CA ASP A 551 -0.50 -9.33 13.09
C ASP A 551 0.82 -9.07 12.36
N LYS A 552 0.78 -8.82 11.04
CA LYS A 552 1.96 -8.46 10.26
C LYS A 552 2.48 -7.07 10.58
N ILE A 553 1.60 -6.14 10.93
CA ILE A 553 1.93 -4.71 11.08
C ILE A 553 2.09 -4.37 12.56
N LEU A 554 0.98 -4.19 13.30
CA LEU A 554 0.99 -4.09 14.76
C LEU A 554 1.11 -5.50 15.32
N GLN A 555 2.31 -5.96 15.67
CA GLN A 555 2.56 -7.33 16.12
C GLN A 555 2.12 -7.55 17.56
N LYS A 556 2.39 -6.57 18.43
CA LYS A 556 2.09 -6.66 19.88
C LYS A 556 1.88 -5.27 20.47
N LEU A 557 1.03 -5.18 21.49
CA LEU A 557 0.92 -4.04 22.40
C LEU A 557 1.45 -4.45 23.77
N GLU A 558 2.39 -3.69 24.32
CA GLU A 558 2.98 -3.94 25.64
C GLU A 558 2.62 -2.80 26.59
N ALA A 559 2.23 -3.14 27.83
CA ALA A 559 1.91 -2.13 28.84
C ALA A 559 2.46 -2.54 30.20
N ASN A 560 3.20 -1.62 30.83
CA ASN A 560 3.79 -1.82 32.13
C ASN A 560 3.45 -0.66 33.06
N VAL A 561 3.14 -0.97 34.31
CA VAL A 561 2.78 0.02 35.32
C VAL A 561 3.71 -0.05 36.51
N TYR A 562 4.22 1.10 36.94
CA TYR A 562 4.88 1.28 38.23
C TYR A 562 3.96 2.03 39.19
N MET A 563 3.81 1.52 40.40
CA MET A 563 3.02 2.13 41.48
C MET A 563 3.84 2.19 42.76
N LYS A 564 3.66 3.28 43.50
CA LYS A 564 4.20 3.48 44.84
C LYS A 564 3.06 3.86 45.79
N GLU A 565 2.93 3.12 46.88
CA GLU A 565 1.84 3.30 47.83
C GLU A 565 2.37 3.28 49.26
N PHE A 566 1.84 4.14 50.12
CA PHE A 566 2.13 4.10 51.56
C PHE A 566 1.06 3.32 52.31
N LEU A 567 1.41 2.12 52.79
CA LEU A 567 0.50 1.19 53.45
C LEU A 567 1.09 0.71 54.79
N ASN A 568 0.26 0.70 55.82
CA ASN A 568 0.60 0.19 57.16
C ASN A 568 1.89 0.76 57.80
N GLY A 569 2.40 1.91 57.34
CA GLY A 569 3.61 2.54 57.89
C GLY A 569 4.83 2.47 56.98
N ASP A 570 4.76 1.71 55.87
CA ASP A 570 5.85 1.51 54.93
C ASP A 570 5.43 1.83 53.49
N PHE A 571 6.41 2.06 52.62
CA PHE A 571 6.18 2.19 51.19
C PHE A 571 6.24 0.81 50.53
N GLU A 572 5.21 0.50 49.74
CA GLU A 572 5.19 -0.63 48.81
C GLU A 572 5.36 -0.10 47.39
N GLU A 573 6.28 -0.69 46.64
CA GLU A 573 6.51 -0.38 45.23
C GLU A 573 6.24 -1.64 44.40
N ARG A 574 5.50 -1.50 43.30
CA ARG A 574 5.11 -2.61 42.43
C ARG A 574 5.35 -2.25 40.98
N ASN A 575 5.89 -3.20 40.22
CA ASN A 575 5.91 -3.18 38.76
C ASN A 575 4.97 -4.28 38.27
N ILE A 576 4.03 -3.93 37.40
CA ILE A 576 2.98 -4.83 36.93
C ILE A 576 2.95 -4.77 35.41
N GLU A 577 3.17 -5.91 34.76
CA GLU A 577 2.86 -6.08 33.33
C GLU A 577 1.34 -6.23 33.20
N LEU A 578 0.72 -5.37 32.39
CA LEU A 578 -0.73 -5.40 32.19
C LEU A 578 -1.08 -6.44 31.13
N VAL A 579 -2.29 -7.00 31.25
CA VAL A 579 -2.87 -7.80 30.16
C VAL A 579 -3.26 -6.86 29.03
N THR A 580 -2.74 -7.12 27.84
CA THR A 580 -2.99 -6.33 26.63
C THR A 580 -3.64 -7.15 25.52
N ASP A 581 -4.26 -6.47 24.57
CA ASP A 581 -4.83 -7.05 23.36
C ASP A 581 -4.60 -6.11 22.17
N SER A 582 -3.88 -6.60 21.15
CA SER A 582 -3.52 -5.78 19.98
C SER A 582 -4.67 -5.56 19.02
N GLU A 583 -5.63 -6.49 18.95
CA GLU A 583 -6.83 -6.35 18.12
C GLU A 583 -7.64 -5.13 18.58
N SER A 584 -8.00 -5.08 19.85
CA SER A 584 -8.74 -3.95 20.44
C SER A 584 -7.86 -2.79 20.89
N GLY A 585 -6.53 -2.87 20.72
CA GLY A 585 -5.56 -1.86 21.15
C GLY A 585 -5.65 -1.55 22.65
N SER A 586 -5.97 -2.54 23.50
CA SER A 586 -6.31 -2.30 24.90
C SER A 586 -5.26 -2.76 25.90
N ALA A 587 -5.13 -2.02 27.01
CA ALA A 587 -4.38 -2.42 28.19
C ALA A 587 -5.27 -2.36 29.44
N ASN A 588 -5.23 -3.39 30.29
CA ASN A 588 -6.12 -3.51 31.45
C ASN A 588 -5.43 -3.13 32.77
N LEU A 589 -5.90 -2.06 33.43
CA LEU A 589 -5.35 -1.55 34.69
C LEU A 589 -6.38 -1.67 35.83
N ASN A 590 -6.02 -2.35 36.91
CA ASN A 590 -6.78 -2.34 38.16
C ASN A 590 -6.14 -1.42 39.21
N VAL A 591 -6.86 -0.39 39.63
CA VAL A 591 -6.44 0.59 40.65
C VAL A 591 -7.13 0.28 41.97
N ILE A 592 -6.34 -0.01 43.01
CA ILE A 592 -6.84 -0.50 44.30
C ILE A 592 -6.73 0.58 45.37
N ASN A 593 -7.84 0.90 46.06
CA ASN A 593 -7.76 1.66 47.32
C ASN A 593 -8.06 0.71 48.49
N THR A 594 -7.14 0.67 49.45
CA THR A 594 -7.22 -0.26 50.57
C THR A 594 -8.27 0.19 51.60
N VAL A 595 -9.01 -0.78 52.15
CA VAL A 595 -10.00 -0.53 53.21
C VAL A 595 -9.35 -0.01 54.49
N GLY A 596 -9.98 1.00 55.12
CA GLY A 596 -9.52 1.58 56.37
C GLY A 596 -9.69 0.63 57.57
N LYS A 597 -8.79 0.74 58.56
CA LYS A 597 -8.89 0.05 59.85
C LYS A 597 -9.44 1.00 60.92
N LYS A 598 -10.34 0.51 61.78
CA LYS A 598 -10.83 1.29 62.92
C LYS A 598 -9.68 1.59 63.88
N LEU A 599 -9.68 2.80 64.45
CA LEU A 599 -8.77 3.14 65.54
C LEU A 599 -9.11 2.32 66.79
N PRO A 600 -8.12 2.01 67.64
CA PRO A 600 -8.38 1.37 68.92
C PRO A 600 -9.34 2.22 69.76
N VAL A 601 -10.39 1.59 70.29
CA VAL A 601 -11.29 2.22 71.27
C VAL A 601 -10.81 1.84 72.66
N THR A 602 -10.39 2.82 73.46
CA THR A 602 -10.08 2.62 74.88
C THR A 602 -11.27 3.08 75.72
N GLY A 603 -11.79 2.16 76.54
CA GLY A 603 -12.96 2.40 77.39
C GLY A 603 -14.03 1.33 77.19
N SER A 604 -13.89 0.19 77.87
CA SER A 604 -15.04 -0.69 78.05
C SER A 604 -16.04 0.01 78.97
N SER A 605 -17.33 -0.30 78.82
CA SER A 605 -18.37 0.10 79.79
C SER A 605 -18.03 -0.32 81.23
N ALA A 606 -17.15 -1.32 81.43
CA ALA A 606 -16.61 -1.69 82.73
C ALA A 606 -15.63 -0.65 83.32
N MET A 607 -14.96 0.15 82.49
CA MET A 607 -14.05 1.22 82.96
C MET A 607 -14.84 2.39 83.57
N LEU A 608 -16.03 2.70 83.03
CA LEU A 608 -16.99 3.64 83.64
C LEU A 608 -17.51 3.14 85.00
N LEU A 609 -17.80 1.84 85.11
CA LEU A 609 -18.20 1.21 86.38
C LEU A 609 -17.09 1.22 87.44
N LEU A 610 -15.83 0.96 87.04
CA LEU A 610 -14.68 0.98 87.96
C LEU A 610 -14.35 2.39 88.46
N VAL A 611 -14.45 3.42 87.62
CA VAL A 611 -14.26 4.82 88.04
C VAL A 611 -15.40 5.27 88.96
N GLY A 612 -16.64 4.87 88.68
CA GLY A 612 -17.78 5.12 89.56
C GLY A 612 -17.65 4.44 90.93
N ALA A 613 -17.25 3.15 90.95
CA ALA A 613 -17.02 2.40 92.18
C ALA A 613 -15.83 2.95 92.99
N GLY A 614 -14.75 3.37 92.33
CA GLY A 614 -13.60 4.01 92.99
C GLY A 614 -13.94 5.35 93.64
N SER A 615 -14.82 6.13 93.00
CA SER A 615 -15.31 7.42 93.54
C SER A 615 -16.20 7.21 94.78
N LEU A 616 -17.05 6.18 94.76
CA LEU A 616 -17.87 5.79 95.90
C LEU A 616 -17.04 5.26 97.08
N LEU A 617 -15.97 4.51 96.82
CA LEU A 617 -15.05 4.04 97.86
C LEU A 617 -14.25 5.19 98.50
N LEU A 618 -13.80 6.17 97.71
CA LEU A 618 -13.08 7.35 98.23
C LEU A 618 -13.98 8.26 99.08
N SER A 619 -15.25 8.45 98.68
CA SER A 619 -16.24 9.18 99.48
C SER A 619 -16.65 8.42 100.76
N GLY A 620 -16.77 7.09 100.70
CA GLY A 620 -17.02 6.26 101.88
C GLY A 620 -15.85 6.25 102.87
N PHE A 621 -14.61 6.21 102.38
CA PHE A 621 -13.40 6.22 103.21
C PHE A 621 -13.18 7.56 103.92
N THR A 622 -13.46 8.68 103.24
CA THR A 622 -13.39 10.02 103.84
C THR A 622 -14.46 10.24 104.92
N VAL A 623 -15.68 9.74 104.73
CA VAL A 623 -16.74 9.76 105.77
C VAL A 623 -16.39 8.87 106.98
N CYS A 624 -15.82 7.69 106.75
CA CYS A 624 -15.37 6.80 107.84
C CYS A 624 -14.17 7.38 108.63
N LEU A 625 -13.21 8.02 107.95
CA LEU A 625 -12.10 8.71 108.62
C LEU A 625 -12.58 9.91 109.46
N HIS A 626 -13.55 10.68 108.97
CA HIS A 626 -14.14 11.79 109.73
C HIS A 626 -14.86 11.31 111.00
N ARG A 627 -15.57 10.17 110.92
CA ARG A 627 -16.21 9.55 112.09
C ARG A 627 -15.22 8.98 113.12
N LYS A 628 -14.07 8.47 112.68
CA LYS A 628 -13.08 7.83 113.56
C LYS A 628 -12.15 8.83 114.26
N TYR A 629 -11.93 10.02 113.67
CA TYR A 629 -11.04 11.05 114.21
C TYR A 629 -11.72 12.35 114.68
N GLY A 630 -13.01 12.54 114.40
CA GLY A 630 -13.77 13.72 114.87
C GLY A 630 -14.26 13.67 116.32
N GLY A 631 -14.03 12.57 117.05
CA GLY A 631 -14.56 12.33 118.40
C GLY A 631 -13.65 12.72 119.57
N GLN A 632 -12.53 13.42 119.35
CA GLN A 632 -11.71 13.94 120.45
C GLN A 632 -11.35 15.41 120.24
N LYS A 633 -12.23 16.31 120.70
CA LYS A 633 -11.83 17.52 121.41
C LYS A 633 -13.03 18.18 122.11
N LYS A 634 -12.87 18.29 123.43
CA LYS A 634 -13.66 18.93 124.49
C LYS A 634 -14.88 18.16 125.01
#